data_AF-A0A4S8MC18-F1
#
_entry.id   AF-A0A4S8MC18-F1
#
_cell.length_a   1.000
_cell.length_b   1.000
_cell.length_c   1.000
_cell.angle_alpha   90.00
_cell.angle_beta   90.00
_cell.angle_gamma   90.00
#
_symmetry.space_group_name_H-M   'P 1'
#
loop_
_entity.id
_entity.type
_entity.pdbx_description
1 polymer ?
#
loop_
_entity_poly.entity_id
_entity_poly.type
_entity_poly.pdbx_seq_one_letter_code
_entity_poly.pdbx_strand_id
1 'polypeptide(L)'
;MLCRAKLPRNLWAEAINHSFWIKDRLRHHGLKSNKTPFEAGTGLKPDFSKVPEWGAKAWVKDLKAGKLDARAKQGRFVGFDTGVKGV
;
A
#
# COMPACT_ATOMS: atom_id res chain seq x y z
N MET A 1 -6.65 -10.74 1.16
CA MET A 1 -6.48 -9.43 1.85
C MET A 1 -7.82 -8.92 2.38
N LEU A 2 -8.83 -8.73 1.51
CA LEU A 2 -10.17 -8.25 1.87
C LEU A 2 -10.87 -9.03 3.01
N CYS A 3 -11.10 -10.33 2.82
CA CYS A 3 -11.80 -11.15 3.83
C CYS A 3 -11.03 -11.24 5.16
N ARG A 4 -9.69 -11.28 5.09
CA ARG A 4 -8.82 -11.36 6.28
C ARG A 4 -8.87 -10.08 7.12
N ALA A 5 -8.87 -8.91 6.49
CA ALA A 5 -8.93 -7.64 7.20
C ALA A 5 -10.34 -7.26 7.68
N LYS A 6 -11.37 -8.07 7.35
CA LYS A 6 -12.78 -7.81 7.68
C LYS A 6 -13.25 -6.42 7.21
N LEU A 7 -12.79 -6.02 6.02
CA LEU A 7 -13.13 -4.74 5.41
C LEU A 7 -14.32 -4.86 4.44
N PRO A 8 -15.09 -3.77 4.24
CA PRO A 8 -16.27 -3.79 3.40
C PRO A 8 -15.93 -4.10 1.92
N ARG A 9 -16.87 -4.75 1.23
CA ARG A 9 -16.70 -5.22 -0.15
C ARG A 9 -16.46 -4.11 -1.17
N ASN A 10 -16.82 -2.87 -0.86
CA ASN A 10 -16.54 -1.73 -1.74
C ASN A 10 -15.03 -1.47 -1.89
N LEU A 11 -14.19 -1.93 -0.97
CA LEU A 11 -12.73 -1.78 -1.02
C LEU A 11 -12.00 -2.85 -1.84
N TRP A 12 -12.73 -3.58 -2.70
CA TRP A 12 -12.16 -4.70 -3.47
C TRP A 12 -11.16 -4.22 -4.52
N ALA A 13 -11.40 -3.06 -5.15
CA ALA A 13 -10.53 -2.50 -6.17
C ALA A 13 -9.18 -2.10 -5.56
N GLU A 14 -9.19 -1.51 -4.37
CA GLU A 14 -8.00 -1.13 -3.59
C GLU A 14 -7.22 -2.37 -3.16
N ALA A 15 -7.92 -3.43 -2.74
CA ALA A 15 -7.28 -4.71 -2.43
C ALA A 15 -6.57 -5.33 -3.64
N ILE A 16 -7.17 -5.23 -4.83
CA ILE A 16 -6.57 -5.70 -6.08
C ILE A 16 -5.36 -4.84 -6.46
N ASN A 17 -5.49 -3.52 -6.41
CA ASN A 17 -4.39 -2.59 -6.70
C ASN A 17 -3.19 -2.82 -5.78
N HIS A 18 -3.42 -3.01 -4.48
CA HIS A 18 -2.35 -3.35 -3.55
C HIS A 18 -1.72 -4.72 -3.85
N SER A 19 -2.51 -5.70 -4.27
CA SER A 19 -1.99 -7.02 -4.67
C SER A 19 -1.10 -6.93 -5.91
N PHE A 20 -1.49 -6.12 -6.90
CA PHE A 20 -0.65 -5.83 -8.06
C PHE A 20 0.62 -5.08 -7.69
N TRP A 21 0.51 -4.09 -6.80
CA TRP A 21 1.66 -3.33 -6.28
C TRP A 21 2.68 -4.24 -5.59
N ILE A 22 2.23 -5.22 -4.79
CA ILE A 22 3.12 -6.23 -4.19
C ILE A 22 3.75 -7.08 -5.29
N LYS A 23 2.95 -7.57 -6.25
CA LYS A 23 3.43 -8.47 -7.30
C LYS A 23 4.50 -7.83 -8.19
N ASP A 24 4.40 -6.53 -8.45
CA ASP A 24 5.40 -5.75 -9.20
C ASP A 24 6.76 -5.66 -8.50
N ARG A 25 6.76 -5.79 -7.16
CA ARG A 25 7.94 -5.73 -6.29
C ARG A 25 8.38 -7.08 -5.76
N LEU A 26 7.69 -8.15 -6.16
CA LEU A 26 8.12 -9.52 -5.91
C LEU A 26 8.97 -10.02 -7.07
N ARG A 27 9.81 -11.01 -6.78
CA ARG A 27 10.60 -11.67 -7.82
C ARG A 27 9.66 -12.31 -8.82
N HIS A 28 9.92 -12.05 -10.09
CA HIS A 28 9.11 -12.58 -11.17
C HIS A 28 9.94 -13.58 -11.98
N HIS A 29 9.51 -14.84 -12.00
CA HIS A 29 10.24 -15.93 -12.66
C HIS A 29 10.54 -15.67 -14.16
N GLY A 30 9.70 -14.89 -14.82
CA GLY A 30 9.89 -14.49 -16.23
C GLY A 30 11.03 -13.50 -16.49
N LEU A 31 11.62 -12.88 -15.46
CA LEU A 31 12.79 -12.02 -15.61
C LEU A 31 14.06 -12.88 -15.44
N LYS A 32 14.90 -12.93 -16.49
CA LYS A 32 16.13 -13.76 -16.52
C LYS A 32 17.17 -13.35 -15.46
N SER A 33 17.10 -12.11 -14.99
CA SER A 33 17.86 -11.63 -13.84
C SER A 33 16.95 -11.78 -12.62
N ASN A 34 17.48 -12.18 -11.46
CA ASN A 34 16.77 -12.34 -10.18
C ASN A 34 16.25 -10.99 -9.61
N LYS A 35 15.66 -10.16 -10.47
CA LYS A 35 15.21 -8.79 -10.30
C LYS A 35 13.69 -8.76 -10.35
N THR A 36 13.13 -7.82 -9.61
CA THR A 36 11.70 -7.50 -9.63
C THR A 36 11.38 -6.64 -10.85
N PRO A 37 10.15 -6.70 -11.41
CA PRO A 37 9.71 -5.77 -12.44
C PRO A 37 9.97 -4.30 -12.07
N PHE A 38 9.73 -3.94 -10.80
CA PHE A 38 10.05 -2.62 -10.25
C PHE A 38 11.55 -2.28 -10.35
N GLU A 39 12.45 -3.19 -9.95
CA GLU A 39 13.90 -3.02 -10.10
C GLU A 39 14.32 -2.91 -11.56
N ALA A 40 13.70 -3.69 -12.44
CA ALA A 40 14.02 -3.67 -13.87
C ALA A 40 13.64 -2.34 -14.52
N GLY A 41 12.50 -1.75 -14.12
CA GLY A 41 12.03 -0.46 -14.65
C GLY A 41 12.66 0.77 -13.99
N THR A 42 13.02 0.69 -12.71
CA THR A 42 13.49 1.87 -11.95
C THR A 42 14.96 1.81 -11.56
N GLY A 43 15.59 0.63 -11.61
CA GLY A 43 16.94 0.40 -11.09
C GLY A 43 17.03 0.35 -9.56
N LEU A 44 15.94 0.60 -8.83
CA LEU A 44 15.90 0.65 -7.37
C LEU A 44 15.34 -0.66 -6.79
N LYS A 45 15.94 -1.13 -5.70
CA LYS A 45 15.41 -2.28 -4.95
C LYS A 45 14.14 -1.86 -4.20
N PRO A 46 13.05 -2.63 -4.27
CA PRO A 46 11.86 -2.34 -3.48
C PRO A 46 12.17 -2.53 -2.00
N ASP A 47 11.83 -1.53 -1.20
CA ASP A 47 11.85 -1.64 0.26
C ASP A 47 10.45 -2.01 0.77
N PHE A 48 10.39 -3.07 1.59
CA PHE A 48 9.16 -3.50 2.26
C PHE A 48 9.15 -3.14 3.75
N SER A 49 10.23 -2.57 4.28
CA SER A 49 10.42 -2.34 5.72
C SER A 49 9.34 -1.43 6.32
N LYS A 50 8.81 -0.50 5.52
CA LYS A 50 7.79 0.47 5.94
C LYS A 50 6.39 0.17 5.38
N VAL A 51 6.19 -0.98 4.76
CA VAL A 51 4.92 -1.33 4.13
C VAL A 51 4.02 -2.01 5.17
N PRO A 52 2.93 -1.36 5.60
CA PRO A 52 2.00 -1.99 6.54
C PRO A 52 1.18 -3.10 5.86
N GLU A 53 0.71 -4.05 6.65
CA GLU A 53 -0.26 -5.06 6.18
C GLU A 53 -1.54 -4.37 5.68
N TRP A 54 -2.12 -4.87 4.59
CA TRP A 54 -3.39 -4.36 4.09
C TRP A 54 -4.49 -4.49 5.15
N GLY A 55 -5.15 -3.37 5.46
CA GLY A 55 -6.13 -3.25 6.54
C GLY A 55 -5.55 -2.95 7.92
N ALA A 56 -4.24 -2.73 8.04
CA ALA A 56 -3.62 -2.26 9.28
C ALA A 56 -4.25 -0.93 9.74
N LYS A 57 -4.27 -0.71 11.06
CA LYS A 57 -4.74 0.56 11.63
C LYS A 57 -3.80 1.68 11.17
N ALA A 58 -4.36 2.72 10.58
CA ALA A 58 -3.64 3.92 10.16
C ALA A 58 -4.22 5.14 10.86
N TRP A 59 -3.40 6.17 11.06
CA TRP A 59 -3.85 7.45 11.60
C TRP A 59 -3.60 8.53 10.55
N VAL A 60 -4.66 9.24 10.17
CA VAL A 60 -4.60 10.30 9.16
C VAL A 60 -4.77 11.63 9.86
N LYS A 61 -3.88 12.58 9.56
CA LYS A 61 -3.99 13.93 10.11
C LYS A 61 -5.26 14.60 9.57
N ASP A 62 -6.12 15.07 10.46
CA ASP A 62 -7.25 15.91 10.10
C ASP A 62 -6.78 17.35 9.96
N LEU A 63 -6.79 17.86 8.72
CA LEU A 63 -6.38 19.24 8.42
C LEU A 63 -7.45 20.27 8.81
N LYS A 64 -8.67 19.82 9.12
CA LYS A 64 -9.80 20.69 9.49
C LYS A 64 -10.02 20.77 11.01
N ALA A 65 -9.19 20.07 11.80
CA ALA A 65 -9.32 20.06 13.26
C ALA A 65 -8.96 21.43 13.88
N GLY A 66 -9.81 21.92 14.78
CA GLY A 66 -9.56 23.12 15.57
C GLY A 66 -8.45 22.92 16.62
N LYS A 67 -8.14 23.99 17.37
CA LYS A 67 -6.99 24.00 18.31
C LYS A 67 -7.08 22.89 19.37
N LEU A 68 -8.30 22.56 19.82
CA LEU A 68 -8.59 21.58 20.87
C LEU A 68 -9.14 20.25 20.33
N ASP A 69 -9.37 20.14 19.02
CA ASP A 69 -9.92 18.92 18.42
C ASP A 69 -8.85 17.85 18.21
N ALA A 70 -9.28 16.60 18.17
CA ALA A 70 -8.43 15.48 17.80
C ALA A 70 -7.88 15.68 16.37
N ARG A 71 -6.56 15.84 16.26
CA ARG A 71 -5.86 16.10 14.98
C ARG A 71 -5.63 14.85 14.14
N ALA A 72 -6.03 13.68 14.63
CA ALA A 72 -5.82 12.40 13.94
C ALA A 72 -7.11 11.60 13.91
N LYS A 73 -7.49 11.14 12.71
CA LYS A 73 -8.60 10.22 12.50
C LYS A 73 -8.06 8.82 12.28
N GLN A 74 -8.68 7.86 12.97
CA GLN A 74 -8.37 6.46 12.76
C GLN A 74 -8.95 5.99 11.42
N GLY A 75 -8.11 5.36 10.62
CA GLY A 75 -8.46 4.74 9.34
C GLY A 75 -7.82 3.36 9.21
N ARG A 76 -7.88 2.84 7.98
CA ARG A 76 -7.31 1.54 7.60
C ARG A 76 -6.43 1.75 6.39
N PHE A 77 -5.26 1.12 6.36
CA PHE A 77 -4.40 1.16 5.19
C PHE A 77 -5.02 0.32 4.07
N VAL A 78 -5.30 0.92 2.91
CA VAL A 78 -5.93 0.24 1.77
C VAL A 78 -5.02 0.11 0.55
N GLY A 79 -3.76 0.54 0.66
CA GLY A 79 -2.79 0.51 -0.43
C GLY A 79 -2.23 1.89 -0.75
N PHE A 80 -1.57 1.98 -1.90
CA PHE A 80 -1.01 3.22 -2.42
C PHE A 80 -1.85 3.71 -3.60
N ASP A 81 -1.95 5.02 -3.76
CA ASP A 81 -2.68 5.64 -4.86
C ASP A 81 -1.90 5.48 -6.19
N THR A 82 -2.63 5.55 -7.30
CA THR A 82 -2.03 5.43 -8.64
C THR A 82 -1.18 6.65 -8.96
N GLY A 83 0.12 6.46 -9.17
CA GLY A 83 1.07 7.53 -9.52
C GLY A 83 1.94 8.01 -8.37
N VAL A 84 1.66 7.60 -7.13
CA VAL A 84 2.61 7.73 -6.02
C VAL A 84 3.47 6.47 -5.94
N LYS A 85 4.79 6.68 -5.99
CA LYS A 85 5.74 5.66 -5.61
C LYS A 85 5.61 5.51 -4.09
N GLY A 86 4.77 4.59 -3.63
CA GLY A 86 4.82 4.11 -2.25
C GLY A 86 6.29 3.82 -1.95
N VAL A 87 6.85 4.64 -1.05
CA VAL A 87 8.29 4.84 -0.80
C VAL A 87 9.02 3.50 -0.73
#